data_AF-A0A103YFD5-F1
#
_entry.id   AF-A0A103YFD5-F1
#
_cell.length_a   1.000
_cell.length_b   1.000
_cell.length_c   1.000
_cell.angle_alpha   90.00
_cell.angle_beta   90.00
_cell.angle_gamma   90.00
#
_symmetry.space_group_name_H-M   'P 1'
#
loop_
_entity.id
_entity.type
_entity.pdbx_description
1 polymer ?
#
loop_
_entity_poly.entity_id
_entity_poly.type
_entity_poly.pdbx_seq_one_letter_code
_entity_poly.pdbx_strand_id
1 'polypeptide(L)'
;DREKEREKGKRTCFLARNPVNLTISATVNYEIGLVSFIKEKESWDMNTQEKIEAAGKKKEEGNTFFKAGKYLKIAKRYEKAAKLIEYDTSFGEEEKKQEKALKVSCNLNNAACKLKLKDYKQVEKLCT
;
A
#
# COMPACT_ATOMS: atom_id res chain seq x y z
N ASP A 1 -20.62 -17.90 -24.36
CA ASP A 1 -20.75 -17.02 -23.18
C ASP A 1 -19.72 -17.36 -22.12
N ARG A 2 -18.87 -16.41 -21.72
CA ARG A 2 -18.27 -16.32 -20.38
C ARG A 2 -17.65 -14.93 -20.19
N GLU A 3 -18.07 -14.29 -19.12
CA GLU A 3 -17.99 -12.86 -18.84
C GLU A 3 -16.59 -12.25 -18.83
N LYS A 4 -16.52 -11.04 -19.40
CA LYS A 4 -15.44 -10.07 -19.19
C LYS A 4 -15.48 -9.57 -17.74
N GLU A 5 -14.56 -10.04 -16.89
CA GLU A 5 -14.29 -9.36 -15.63
C GLU A 5 -13.40 -8.13 -15.89
N ARG A 6 -14.02 -6.95 -15.72
CA ARG A 6 -13.36 -5.64 -15.71
C ARG A 6 -12.68 -5.42 -14.36
N GLU A 7 -11.42 -5.81 -14.22
CA GLU A 7 -10.66 -5.45 -13.03
C GLU A 7 -10.06 -4.04 -13.17
N LYS A 8 -10.68 -3.05 -12.50
CA LYS A 8 -10.18 -1.65 -12.44
C LYS A 8 -8.98 -1.55 -11.49
N GLY A 9 -7.85 -2.12 -11.88
CA GLY A 9 -6.60 -2.02 -11.14
C GLY A 9 -5.94 -0.64 -11.28
N LYS A 10 -6.18 0.28 -10.33
CA LYS A 10 -5.35 1.50 -10.17
C LYS A 10 -3.95 1.10 -9.66
N ARG A 11 -3.04 0.67 -10.55
CA ARG A 11 -1.61 0.52 -10.25
C ARG A 11 -0.82 1.56 -11.05
N THR A 12 -0.07 2.39 -10.34
CA THR A 12 0.74 3.45 -10.93
C THR A 12 1.90 2.86 -11.71
N CYS A 13 1.81 2.88 -13.03
CA CYS A 13 2.94 2.65 -13.93
C CYS A 13 3.93 3.81 -13.80
N PHE A 14 5.22 3.50 -13.62
CA PHE A 14 6.30 4.47 -13.77
C PHE A 14 6.51 4.69 -15.27
N LEU A 15 5.67 5.54 -15.88
CA LEU A 15 5.95 6.05 -17.22
C LEU A 15 7.02 7.14 -17.09
N ALA A 16 8.10 6.99 -17.84
CA ALA A 16 9.11 8.02 -18.05
C ALA A 16 8.40 9.34 -18.38
N ARG A 17 8.63 10.38 -17.58
CA ARG A 17 8.02 11.69 -17.77
C ARG A 17 8.65 12.38 -18.99
N ASN A 18 8.18 12.05 -20.18
CA ASN A 18 8.28 12.95 -21.32
C ASN A 18 7.16 14.00 -21.17
N PRO A 19 7.47 15.30 -21.07
CA PRO A 19 6.46 16.33 -20.92
C PRO A 19 5.75 16.52 -22.27
N VAL A 20 4.66 15.78 -22.49
CA VAL A 20 3.77 16.00 -23.63
C VAL A 20 2.86 17.19 -23.30
N ASN A 21 2.95 18.25 -24.08
CA ASN A 21 2.16 19.45 -23.91
C ASN A 21 0.72 19.17 -24.38
N LEU A 22 -0.16 18.81 -23.44
CA LEU A 22 -1.54 18.41 -23.69
C LEU A 22 -2.49 19.58 -23.45
N THR A 23 -3.30 19.91 -24.46
CA THR A 23 -4.41 20.86 -24.34
C THR A 23 -5.59 20.24 -23.58
N ILE A 24 -6.40 21.08 -22.93
CA ILE A 24 -7.43 20.68 -21.93
C ILE A 24 -8.49 19.72 -22.49
N SER A 25 -8.63 19.60 -23.81
CA SER A 25 -9.60 18.73 -24.50
C SER A 25 -8.97 17.65 -25.39
N ALA A 26 -7.70 17.29 -25.17
CA ALA A 26 -7.04 16.27 -25.99
C ALA A 26 -7.31 14.85 -25.47
N THR A 27 -7.89 13.99 -26.32
CA THR A 27 -8.04 12.56 -26.04
C THR A 27 -6.69 11.86 -26.24
N VAL A 28 -6.16 11.25 -25.18
CA VAL A 28 -4.86 10.56 -25.23
C VAL A 28 -5.06 9.06 -25.38
N ASN A 29 -4.53 8.49 -26.45
CA ASN A 29 -4.48 7.05 -26.67
C ASN A 29 -3.14 6.51 -26.18
N TYR A 30 -3.16 5.50 -25.31
CA TYR A 30 -1.96 4.82 -24.82
C TYR A 30 -2.00 3.36 -25.24
N GLU A 31 -0.96 2.89 -25.90
CA GLU A 31 -0.71 1.46 -26.08
C GLU A 31 0.18 0.97 -24.94
N ILE A 32 -0.33 0.04 -24.13
CA ILE A 32 0.37 -0.50 -22.97
C ILE A 32 0.66 -1.97 -23.23
N GLY A 33 1.94 -2.30 -23.42
CA GLY A 33 2.43 -3.68 -23.47
C GLY A 33 2.85 -4.16 -22.08
N LEU A 34 2.20 -5.21 -21.58
CA LEU A 34 2.57 -5.83 -20.30
C LEU A 34 3.70 -6.85 -20.53
N VAL A 35 4.94 -6.49 -20.18
CA VAL A 35 6.12 -7.34 -20.42
C VAL A 35 6.25 -8.44 -19.36
N SER A 36 6.01 -8.13 -18.09
CA SER A 36 6.11 -9.10 -17.00
C SER A 36 5.23 -8.68 -15.83
N PHE A 37 4.45 -9.63 -15.29
CA PHE A 37 3.64 -9.40 -14.10
C PHE A 37 3.88 -10.51 -13.08
N ILE A 38 4.33 -10.11 -11.90
CA ILE A 38 4.40 -10.99 -10.73
C ILE A 38 3.17 -10.66 -9.89
N LYS A 39 2.23 -11.61 -9.79
CA LYS A 39 1.07 -11.45 -8.92
C LYS A 39 1.58 -11.41 -7.48
N GLU A 40 1.38 -10.29 -6.80
CA GLU A 40 1.56 -10.24 -5.34
C GLU A 40 0.58 -11.29 -4.75
N LYS A 41 1.08 -12.22 -3.93
CA LYS A 41 0.24 -13.21 -3.25
C LYS A 41 -0.87 -12.47 -2.47
N GLU A 42 -2.07 -13.03 -2.49
CA GLU A 42 -3.21 -12.47 -1.78
C GLU A 42 -3.11 -12.77 -0.28
N SER A 43 -3.79 -11.99 0.58
CA SER A 43 -3.61 -12.07 2.04
C SER A 43 -4.03 -13.42 2.64
N TRP A 44 -4.80 -14.23 1.93
CA TRP A 44 -5.23 -15.57 2.36
C TRP A 44 -4.27 -16.68 1.90
N ASP A 45 -3.35 -16.38 0.98
CA ASP A 45 -2.45 -17.36 0.34
C ASP A 45 -1.02 -17.30 0.90
N MET A 46 -0.78 -16.39 1.86
CA MET A 46 0.50 -16.22 2.55
C MET A 46 0.49 -16.93 3.89
N ASN A 47 1.63 -17.55 4.22
CA ASN A 47 1.84 -18.13 5.55
C ASN A 47 2.02 -17.01 6.60
N THR A 48 1.77 -17.31 7.87
CA THR A 48 1.80 -16.34 8.99
C THR A 48 3.10 -15.54 9.05
N GLN A 49 4.23 -16.24 8.88
CA GLN A 49 5.58 -15.66 8.83
C GLN A 49 5.78 -14.73 7.61
N GLU A 50 5.32 -15.16 6.43
CA GLU A 50 5.42 -14.37 5.20
C GLU A 50 4.62 -13.05 5.31
N LYS A 51 3.50 -13.04 6.06
CA LYS A 51 2.72 -11.81 6.30
C LYS A 51 3.46 -10.82 7.17
N ILE A 52 4.12 -11.28 8.24
CA ILE A 52 4.93 -10.42 9.11
C ILE A 52 6.09 -9.80 8.31
N GLU A 53 6.78 -10.62 7.52
CA GLU A 53 7.87 -10.14 6.65
C GLU A 53 7.36 -9.17 5.57
N ALA A 54 6.25 -9.48 4.91
CA ALA A 54 5.65 -8.61 3.90
C ALA A 54 5.24 -7.26 4.50
N ALA A 55 4.61 -7.27 5.68
CA ALA A 55 4.24 -6.05 6.38
C ALA A 55 5.48 -5.25 6.84
N GLY A 56 6.53 -5.93 7.31
CA GLY A 56 7.83 -5.34 7.62
C GLY A 56 8.44 -4.63 6.41
N LYS A 57 8.46 -5.30 5.26
CA LYS A 57 8.95 -4.74 3.99
C LYS A 57 8.14 -3.52 3.56
N LYS A 58 6.80 -3.56 3.63
CA LYS A 58 5.95 -2.39 3.33
C LYS A 58 6.21 -1.23 4.30
N LYS A 59 6.55 -1.51 5.57
CA LYS A 59 6.93 -0.50 6.57
C LYS A 59 8.23 0.21 6.19
N GLU A 60 9.26 -0.54 5.82
CA GLU A 60 10.57 -0.01 5.41
C GLU A 60 10.48 0.80 4.11
N GLU A 61 9.69 0.33 3.15
CA GLU A 61 9.37 1.10 1.94
C GLU A 61 8.72 2.44 2.32
N GLY A 62 7.77 2.42 3.27
CA GLY A 62 7.15 3.62 3.83
C GLY A 62 8.18 4.63 4.36
N ASN A 63 9.17 4.16 5.13
CA ASN A 63 10.25 5.01 5.66
C ASN A 63 11.10 5.64 4.55
N THR A 64 11.38 4.89 3.49
CA THR A 64 12.12 5.39 2.33
C THR A 64 11.35 6.50 1.61
N PHE A 65 10.04 6.30 1.40
CA PHE A 65 9.19 7.34 0.81
C PHE A 65 8.95 8.53 1.75
N PHE A 66 9.04 8.33 3.07
CA PHE A 66 8.91 9.39 4.07
C PHE A 66 10.05 10.38 3.95
N LYS A 67 11.29 9.88 3.79
CA LYS A 67 12.46 10.69 3.47
C LYS A 67 12.31 11.41 2.13
N ALA A 68 11.64 10.79 1.16
CA ALA A 68 11.36 11.40 -0.15
C ALA A 68 10.17 12.39 -0.16
N GLY A 69 9.53 12.66 0.99
CA GLY A 69 8.43 13.62 1.11
C GLY A 69 7.11 13.20 0.42
N LYS A 70 6.96 11.94 0.00
CA LYS A 70 5.80 11.46 -0.78
C LYS A 70 4.68 10.91 0.12
N TYR A 71 4.18 11.71 1.05
CA TYR A 71 3.26 11.28 2.11
C TYR A 71 1.96 10.60 1.64
N LEU A 72 1.38 11.03 0.52
CA LEU A 72 0.17 10.41 -0.04
C LEU A 72 0.37 8.94 -0.48
N LYS A 73 1.55 8.61 -1.01
CA LYS A 73 1.87 7.24 -1.41
C LYS A 73 2.14 6.35 -0.20
N ILE A 74 2.71 6.94 0.84
CA ILE A 74 3.04 6.26 2.09
C ILE A 74 1.78 5.86 2.84
N ALA A 75 0.85 6.80 3.02
CA ALA A 75 -0.43 6.53 3.69
C ALA A 75 -1.14 5.30 3.11
N LYS A 76 -1.20 5.21 1.77
CA LYS A 76 -1.79 4.06 1.07
C LYS A 76 -1.02 2.76 1.29
N ARG A 77 0.30 2.80 1.47
CA ARG A 77 1.10 1.60 1.75
C ARG A 77 0.93 1.14 3.20
N TYR A 78 0.87 2.04 4.17
CA TYR A 78 0.57 1.67 5.55
C TYR A 78 -0.86 1.14 5.72
N GLU A 79 -1.84 1.71 5.04
CA GLU A 79 -3.21 1.17 5.02
C GLU A 79 -3.25 -0.26 4.47
N LYS A 80 -2.48 -0.56 3.42
CA LYS A 80 -2.34 -1.94 2.90
C LYS A 80 -1.63 -2.87 3.90
N ALA A 81 -0.58 -2.38 4.57
CA ALA A 81 0.13 -3.16 5.58
C ALA A 81 -0.78 -3.50 6.78
N ALA A 82 -1.58 -2.55 7.25
CA ALA A 82 -2.54 -2.78 8.32
C ALA A 82 -3.60 -3.82 7.94
N LYS A 83 -4.12 -3.76 6.70
CA LYS A 83 -5.07 -4.75 6.17
C LYS A 83 -4.48 -6.16 6.04
N LEU A 84 -3.19 -6.30 5.75
CA LEU A 84 -2.55 -7.61 5.69
C LEU A 84 -2.51 -8.30 7.05
N ILE A 85 -2.39 -7.50 8.11
CA ILE A 85 -2.23 -7.96 9.49
C ILE A 85 -3.59 -8.23 10.15
N GLU A 86 -4.64 -7.46 9.84
CA GLU A 86 -5.93 -7.53 10.53
C GLU A 86 -6.71 -8.84 10.38
N TYR A 87 -6.47 -9.61 9.31
CA TYR A 87 -7.32 -10.76 8.96
C TYR A 87 -6.86 -12.13 9.51
N ASP A 88 -5.73 -12.24 10.21
CA ASP A 88 -5.28 -13.55 10.71
C ASP A 88 -5.69 -13.82 12.16
N THR A 89 -6.57 -14.80 12.32
CA THR A 89 -6.96 -15.36 13.62
C THR A 89 -6.04 -16.49 14.10
N SER A 90 -5.10 -16.95 13.25
CA SER A 90 -4.30 -18.16 13.44
C SER A 90 -2.83 -17.93 13.84
N PHE A 91 -2.51 -16.82 14.51
CA PHE A 91 -1.16 -16.59 15.02
C PHE A 91 -0.89 -17.37 16.32
N GLY A 92 0.30 -17.99 16.44
CA GLY A 92 0.83 -18.46 17.72
C GLY A 92 1.11 -17.28 18.67
N GLU A 93 1.20 -17.52 19.99
CA GLU A 93 1.34 -16.43 20.99
C GLU A 93 2.56 -15.53 20.77
N GLU A 94 3.66 -16.08 20.26
CA GLU A 94 4.91 -15.35 20.03
C GLU A 94 4.85 -14.48 18.76
N GLU A 95 4.27 -15.03 17.69
CA GLU A 95 4.02 -14.32 16.44
C GLU A 95 2.97 -13.20 16.64
N LYS A 96 1.95 -13.41 17.48
CA LYS A 96 0.98 -12.36 17.87
C LYS A 96 1.66 -11.15 18.50
N LYS A 97 2.71 -11.34 19.30
CA LYS A 97 3.43 -10.21 19.93
C LYS A 97 4.15 -9.39 18.86
N GLN A 98 4.82 -10.06 17.93
CA GLN A 98 5.53 -9.40 16.82
C GLN A 98 4.55 -8.68 15.89
N GLU A 99 3.44 -9.35 15.55
CA GLU A 99 2.36 -8.83 14.74
C GLU A 99 1.74 -7.56 15.37
N LYS A 100 1.36 -7.61 16.66
CA LYS A 100 0.83 -6.46 17.39
C LYS A 100 1.81 -5.30 17.42
N ALA A 101 3.09 -5.57 17.72
CA ALA A 101 4.12 -4.54 17.72
C ALA A 101 4.28 -3.89 16.33
N LEU A 102 4.21 -4.69 15.26
CA LEU A 102 4.31 -4.22 13.90
C LEU A 102 3.06 -3.43 13.46
N LYS A 103 1.87 -3.84 13.89
CA LYS A 103 0.60 -3.11 13.69
C LYS A 103 0.64 -1.73 14.34
N VAL A 104 1.04 -1.67 15.60
CA VAL A 104 1.19 -0.40 16.34
C VAL A 104 2.20 0.50 15.63
N SER A 105 3.36 -0.05 15.24
CA SER A 105 4.38 0.71 14.51
C SER A 105 3.86 1.25 13.17
N CYS A 106 3.12 0.46 12.40
CA CYS A 106 2.51 0.89 11.14
C CYS A 106 1.47 1.99 11.34
N ASN A 107 0.62 1.89 12.37
CA ASN A 107 -0.39 2.90 12.68
C ASN A 107 0.24 4.22 13.11
N LEU A 108 1.25 4.19 13.98
CA LEU A 108 2.00 5.38 14.42
C LEU A 108 2.68 6.09 13.24
N ASN A 109 3.34 5.33 12.36
CA ASN A 109 3.98 5.90 11.17
C ASN A 109 2.96 6.46 10.18
N ASN A 110 1.78 5.82 10.04
CA ASN A 110 0.70 6.33 9.22
C ASN A 110 0.12 7.63 9.78
N ALA A 111 -0.09 7.70 11.10
CA ALA A 111 -0.51 8.91 11.79
C ALA A 111 0.49 10.05 11.57
N ALA A 112 1.80 9.80 11.67
CA ALA A 112 2.84 10.78 11.36
C ALA A 112 2.76 11.29 9.91
N CYS A 113 2.47 10.40 8.94
CA CYS A 113 2.27 10.78 7.55
C CYS A 113 1.03 11.64 7.34
N LYS A 114 -0.10 11.27 7.96
CA LYS A 114 -1.38 12.01 7.87
C LYS A 114 -1.29 13.36 8.57
N LEU A 115 -0.49 13.47 9.64
CA LEU A 115 -0.17 14.73 10.30
C LEU A 115 0.55 15.70 9.34
N LYS A 116 1.52 15.20 8.55
CA LYS A 116 2.18 16.01 7.51
C LYS A 116 1.23 16.42 6.37
N LEU A 117 0.18 15.63 6.13
CA LEU A 117 -0.89 15.93 5.17
C LEU A 117 -2.00 16.82 5.74
N LYS A 118 -1.91 17.23 7.01
CA LYS A 118 -2.93 18.01 7.75
C LYS A 118 -4.31 17.33 7.80
N ASP A 119 -4.36 16.00 7.72
CA ASP A 119 -5.61 15.23 7.81
C ASP A 119 -5.83 14.73 9.24
N TYR A 120 -6.21 15.65 10.13
CA TYR A 120 -6.30 15.40 11.57
C TYR A 120 -7.40 14.38 11.95
N LYS A 121 -8.51 14.34 11.18
CA LYS A 121 -9.64 13.42 11.43
C LYS A 121 -9.23 11.95 11.32
N GLN A 122 -8.30 11.64 10.41
CA GLN A 122 -7.79 10.28 10.26
C GLN A 122 -6.70 9.97 11.29
N VAL A 123 -5.97 10.97 11.76
CA VAL A 123 -4.95 10.80 12.81
C VAL A 123 -5.59 10.37 14.12
N GLU A 124 -6.69 11.02 14.54
CA GLU A 124 -7.41 10.65 15.77
C GLU A 124 -7.83 9.17 15.77
N LYS A 125 -8.37 8.69 14.64
CA LYS A 125 -8.79 7.28 14.49
C LYS A 125 -7.63 6.28 14.51
N LEU A 126 -6.42 6.70 14.11
CA LEU A 126 -5.25 5.84 14.09
C LEU A 126 -4.51 5.79 15.43
N CYS A 127 -4.72 6.80 16.27
CA CYS A 127 -4.07 6.96 17.58
C CYS A 127 -4.99 6.59 18.76
N THR A 128 -6.24 6.19 18.50
CA THR A 128 -7.18 5.67 19.50
C THR A 128 -7.10 4.15 19.53
#